data_AF-G8TZ97-F1
#
_entry.id   AF-G8TZ97-F1
#
_cell.length_a   1.000
_cell.length_b   1.000
_cell.length_c   1.000
_cell.angle_alpha   90.00
_cell.angle_beta   90.00
_cell.angle_gamma   90.00
#
_symmetry.space_group_name_H-M   'P 1'
#
loop_
_entity.id
_entity.type
_entity.pdbx_description
1 polymer ?
#
loop_
_entity_poly.entity_id
_entity_poly.type
_entity_poly.pdbx_seq_one_letter_code
_entity_poly.pdbx_strand_id
1 'polypeptide(L)'
;MNSPLTLSHLVADRMLDPVTADQLVDHLRNKRRLLITGLPGTGKTTLLRALALEAISSEQSLVLLQPFDEVQAHPAFPHGVTITGPVIPLLLQTVALLRPDYVLINDMSWDADQLQALTAERSAGVVSTLVMRSPEDVLSYVGWTTQRLSGDLRLSSAELRAIVSRAWDLIVHCAWVTDQDGQRRRQVTLVGTMQPDGSIVPWESFATAPVG
;
A
#
# COMPACT_ATOMS: atom_id res chain seq x y z
N MET A 1 16.68 19.62 -9.89
CA MET A 1 16.08 18.64 -8.95
C MET A 1 14.77 18.19 -9.58
N ASN A 2 14.58 16.90 -9.86
CA ASN A 2 13.34 16.43 -10.48
C ASN A 2 12.18 16.67 -9.51
N SER A 3 11.18 17.44 -9.95
CA SER A 3 9.93 17.58 -9.22
C SER A 3 9.32 16.19 -8.97
N PRO A 4 8.65 15.97 -7.82
CA PRO A 4 8.00 14.70 -7.54
C PRO A 4 6.95 14.41 -8.60
N LEU A 5 6.77 13.12 -8.94
CA LEU A 5 5.63 12.70 -9.74
C LEU A 5 4.35 12.88 -8.91
N THR A 6 3.45 13.72 -9.40
CA THR A 6 2.12 13.98 -8.82
C THR A 6 1.12 12.94 -9.32
N LEU A 7 -0.04 12.87 -8.68
CA LEU A 7 -1.12 12.01 -9.14
C LEU A 7 -1.60 12.40 -10.55
N SER A 8 -1.64 13.69 -10.85
CA SER A 8 -1.97 14.21 -12.19
C SER A 8 -0.98 13.76 -13.27
N HIS A 9 0.32 13.64 -12.96
CA HIS A 9 1.29 13.05 -13.90
C HIS A 9 0.99 11.57 -14.16
N LEU A 10 0.63 10.79 -13.12
CA LEU A 10 0.31 9.37 -13.28
C LEU A 10 -0.96 9.15 -14.11
N VAL A 11 -1.97 10.02 -13.93
CA VAL A 11 -3.17 10.02 -14.76
C VAL A 11 -2.85 10.37 -16.22
N ALA A 12 -2.02 11.41 -16.45
CA ALA A 12 -1.58 11.79 -17.79
C ALA A 12 -0.79 10.67 -18.50
N ASP A 13 0.03 9.93 -17.75
CA ASP A 13 0.79 8.77 -18.25
C ASP A 13 -0.08 7.52 -18.49
N ARG A 14 -1.38 7.61 -18.20
CA ARG A 14 -2.36 6.51 -18.26
C ARG A 14 -2.02 5.35 -17.32
N MET A 15 -1.42 5.64 -16.16
CA MET A 15 -1.18 4.64 -15.12
C MET A 15 -2.47 4.24 -14.40
N LEU A 16 -3.39 5.18 -14.23
CA LEU A 16 -4.75 4.96 -13.73
C LEU A 16 -5.65 6.06 -14.30
N ASP A 17 -6.94 5.80 -14.40
CA ASP A 17 -7.90 6.80 -14.85
C ASP A 17 -8.18 7.84 -13.73
N PRO A 18 -8.68 9.04 -14.09
CA PRO A 18 -8.96 10.09 -13.10
C PRO A 18 -9.98 9.69 -12.04
N VAL A 19 -11.00 8.88 -12.40
CA VAL A 19 -12.06 8.49 -11.46
C VAL A 19 -11.48 7.57 -10.39
N THR A 20 -10.68 6.58 -10.78
CA THR A 20 -9.97 5.72 -9.83
C THR A 20 -9.00 6.54 -8.96
N ALA A 21 -8.29 7.51 -9.55
CA ALA A 21 -7.37 8.37 -8.81
C ALA A 21 -8.10 9.15 -7.69
N ASP A 22 -9.20 9.82 -8.03
CA ASP A 22 -10.01 10.58 -7.08
C ASP A 22 -10.59 9.68 -5.99
N GLN A 23 -11.11 8.50 -6.36
CA GLN A 23 -11.63 7.53 -5.40
C GLN A 23 -10.55 7.07 -4.41
N LEU A 24 -9.33 6.77 -4.88
CA LEU A 24 -8.23 6.37 -3.99
C LEU A 24 -7.82 7.49 -3.04
N VAL A 25 -7.80 8.74 -3.52
CA VAL A 25 -7.54 9.93 -2.69
C VAL A 25 -8.61 10.07 -1.61
N ASP A 26 -9.88 9.91 -1.95
CA ASP A 26 -10.98 10.00 -0.99
C ASP A 26 -10.91 8.89 0.06
N HIS A 27 -10.57 7.66 -0.33
CA HIS A 27 -10.35 6.59 0.64
C HIS A 27 -9.19 6.90 1.60
N LEU A 28 -8.09 7.47 1.09
CA LEU A 28 -6.96 7.85 1.92
C LEU A 28 -7.28 9.03 2.85
N ARG A 29 -8.05 10.02 2.39
CA ARG A 29 -8.57 11.12 3.22
C ARG A 29 -9.47 10.59 4.35
N ASN A 30 -10.24 9.54 4.08
CA ASN A 30 -11.04 8.81 5.08
C ASN A 30 -10.24 7.78 5.91
N LYS A 31 -8.90 7.88 5.91
CA LYS A 31 -7.99 7.03 6.71
C LYS A 31 -8.12 5.53 6.43
N ARG A 32 -8.60 5.15 5.25
CA ARG A 32 -8.60 3.74 4.82
C ARG A 32 -7.17 3.26 4.59
N ARG A 33 -6.96 1.96 4.78
CA ARG A 33 -5.66 1.30 4.71
C ARG A 33 -5.47 0.61 3.37
N LEU A 34 -4.48 1.04 2.61
CA LEU A 34 -4.21 0.59 1.25
C LEU A 34 -2.95 -0.27 1.23
N LEU A 35 -3.06 -1.45 0.62
CA LEU A 35 -1.90 -2.26 0.24
C LEU A 35 -1.69 -2.17 -1.28
N ILE A 36 -0.60 -1.55 -1.69
CA ILE A 36 -0.19 -1.44 -3.10
C ILE A 36 0.75 -2.59 -3.43
N THR A 37 0.33 -3.46 -4.32
CA THR A 37 1.03 -4.68 -4.73
C THR A 37 1.56 -4.58 -6.15
N GLY A 38 2.49 -5.47 -6.53
CA GLY A 38 3.10 -5.48 -7.86
C GLY A 38 4.59 -5.80 -7.88
N LEU A 39 5.10 -6.21 -9.03
CA LEU A 39 6.52 -6.57 -9.21
C LEU A 39 7.44 -5.34 -9.07
N PRO A 40 8.76 -5.52 -8.90
CA PRO A 40 9.71 -4.41 -8.92
C PRO A 40 9.58 -3.57 -10.21
N GLY A 41 9.70 -2.25 -10.08
CA GLY A 41 9.65 -1.34 -11.23
C GLY A 41 8.26 -1.09 -11.85
N THR A 42 7.17 -1.60 -11.26
CA THR A 42 5.78 -1.37 -11.71
C THR A 42 5.18 -0.05 -11.23
N GLY A 43 5.90 0.73 -10.41
CA GLY A 43 5.48 2.06 -9.96
C GLY A 43 4.75 2.12 -8.62
N LYS A 44 4.74 1.05 -7.81
CA LYS A 44 4.09 1.02 -6.47
C LYS A 44 4.47 2.22 -5.58
N THR A 45 5.78 2.43 -5.39
CA THR A 45 6.32 3.51 -4.55
C THR A 45 6.01 4.89 -5.14
N THR A 46 6.00 5.01 -6.47
CA THR A 46 5.58 6.23 -7.16
C THR A 46 4.11 6.54 -6.89
N LEU A 47 3.24 5.54 -7.03
CA LEU A 47 1.81 5.67 -6.75
C LEU A 47 1.54 6.00 -5.28
N LEU A 48 2.21 5.30 -4.34
CA LEU A 48 2.15 5.58 -2.91
C LEU A 48 2.43 7.06 -2.63
N ARG A 49 3.53 7.59 -3.18
CA ARG A 49 3.95 8.98 -2.95
C ARG A 49 3.01 9.98 -3.59
N ALA A 50 2.53 9.71 -4.80
CA ALA A 50 1.58 10.56 -5.50
C ALA A 50 0.24 10.65 -4.76
N LEU A 51 -0.30 9.51 -4.29
CA LEU A 51 -1.52 9.47 -3.48
C LEU A 51 -1.34 10.18 -2.15
N ALA A 52 -0.21 9.95 -1.46
CA ALA A 52 0.08 10.63 -0.20
C ALA A 52 0.15 12.15 -0.38
N LEU A 53 0.83 12.62 -1.44
CA LEU A 53 0.97 14.05 -1.74
C LEU A 53 -0.37 14.73 -2.01
N GLU A 54 -1.31 14.03 -2.62
CA GLU A 54 -2.64 14.56 -2.97
C GLU A 54 -3.64 14.49 -1.79
N ALA A 55 -3.54 13.45 -0.97
CA ALA A 55 -4.52 13.18 0.07
C ALA A 55 -4.18 13.80 1.44
N ILE A 56 -2.89 13.92 1.78
CA ILE A 56 -2.43 14.29 3.12
C ILE A 56 -2.11 15.80 3.16
N SER A 57 -2.73 16.51 4.09
CA SER A 57 -2.47 17.94 4.29
C SER A 57 -1.18 18.20 5.08
N SER A 58 -0.61 19.42 4.96
CA SER A 58 0.64 19.80 5.63
C SER A 58 0.57 19.77 7.17
N GLU A 59 -0.62 19.96 7.73
CA GLU A 59 -0.87 19.97 9.19
C GLU A 59 -0.92 18.56 9.78
N GLN A 60 -1.05 17.53 8.94
CA GLN A 60 -1.17 16.14 9.38
C GLN A 60 0.19 15.51 9.60
N SER A 61 0.30 14.76 10.69
CA SER A 61 1.53 14.06 11.08
C SER A 61 1.73 12.78 10.26
N LEU A 62 2.95 12.57 9.77
CA LEU A 62 3.25 11.43 8.89
C LEU A 62 4.47 10.66 9.39
N VAL A 63 4.38 9.34 9.43
CA VAL A 63 5.55 8.47 9.62
C VAL A 63 5.78 7.64 8.37
N LEU A 64 6.98 7.76 7.79
CA LEU A 64 7.46 6.90 6.71
C LEU A 64 8.38 5.83 7.29
N LEU A 65 8.03 4.57 7.08
CA LEU A 65 8.83 3.40 7.43
C LEU A 65 9.40 2.76 6.17
N GLN A 66 10.68 2.39 6.20
CA GLN A 66 11.32 1.70 5.09
C GLN A 66 12.52 0.86 5.57
N PRO A 67 12.81 -0.28 4.94
CA PRO A 67 13.96 -1.11 5.29
C PRO A 67 15.29 -0.49 4.83
N PHE A 68 15.28 0.23 3.70
CA PHE A 68 16.45 0.83 3.07
C PHE A 68 16.18 2.31 2.78
N ASP A 69 17.23 3.12 2.72
CA ASP A 69 17.13 4.55 2.44
C ASP A 69 16.88 4.81 0.94
N GLU A 70 15.65 4.55 0.49
CA GLU A 70 15.24 4.74 -0.90
C GLU A 70 14.30 5.95 -1.06
N VAL A 71 13.56 6.29 -0.01
CA VAL A 71 12.53 7.32 -0.04
C VAL A 71 12.65 8.20 1.20
N GLN A 72 12.56 9.51 1.02
CA GLN A 72 12.47 10.45 2.13
C GLN A 72 11.04 11.01 2.20
N ALA A 73 10.58 11.36 3.40
CA ALA A 73 9.35 12.11 3.57
C ALA A 73 9.42 13.37 2.70
N HIS A 74 8.37 13.61 1.93
CA HIS A 74 8.35 14.73 1.01
C HIS A 74 8.35 16.06 1.79
N PRO A 75 9.07 17.12 1.36
CA PRO A 75 9.08 18.42 2.03
C PRO A 75 7.68 19.07 2.22
N ALA A 76 6.67 18.61 1.48
CA ALA A 76 5.28 19.00 1.68
C ALA A 76 4.66 18.47 2.99
N PHE A 77 5.34 17.55 3.69
CA PHE A 77 4.97 17.02 4.98
C PHE A 77 5.95 17.53 6.05
N PRO A 78 5.80 18.78 6.53
CA PRO A 78 6.72 19.35 7.52
C PRO A 78 6.70 18.60 8.87
N HIS A 79 5.61 17.87 9.16
CA HIS A 79 5.48 16.97 10.30
C HIS A 79 5.74 15.49 9.93
N GLY A 80 6.50 15.27 8.86
CA GLY A 80 6.92 13.96 8.40
C GLY A 80 8.19 13.48 9.08
N VAL A 81 8.17 12.25 9.62
CA VAL A 81 9.35 11.56 10.16
C VAL A 81 9.64 10.34 9.29
N THR A 82 10.89 10.19 8.84
CA THR A 82 11.36 8.99 8.16
C THR A 82 12.17 8.12 9.12
N ILE A 83 11.78 6.85 9.23
CA ILE A 83 12.49 5.82 9.99
C ILE A 83 12.97 4.76 9.01
N THR A 84 14.30 4.64 8.89
CA THR A 84 14.94 3.65 8.04
C THR A 84 15.52 2.53 8.90
N GLY A 85 15.21 1.29 8.55
CA GLY A 85 15.71 0.09 9.20
C GLY A 85 14.68 -1.04 9.24
N PRO A 86 15.02 -2.17 9.88
CA PRO A 86 14.11 -3.31 9.97
C PRO A 86 12.78 -2.93 10.63
N VAL A 87 11.68 -3.08 9.91
CA VAL A 87 10.34 -2.82 10.44
C VAL A 87 9.86 -4.05 11.21
N ILE A 88 10.30 -4.16 12.46
CA ILE A 88 9.88 -5.22 13.39
C ILE A 88 8.56 -4.86 14.09
N PRO A 89 7.81 -5.84 14.64
CA PRO A 89 6.54 -5.59 15.34
C PRO A 89 6.64 -4.49 16.43
N LEU A 90 7.74 -4.47 17.18
CA LEU A 90 7.99 -3.45 18.21
C LEU A 90 8.05 -2.03 17.64
N LEU A 91 8.60 -1.84 16.44
CA LEU A 91 8.64 -0.53 15.78
C LEU A 91 7.22 -0.07 15.43
N LEU A 92 6.39 -0.96 14.87
CA LEU A 92 5.00 -0.65 14.53
C LEU A 92 4.20 -0.27 15.79
N GLN A 93 4.40 -0.99 16.89
CA GLN A 93 3.80 -0.65 18.19
C GLN A 93 4.27 0.71 18.70
N THR A 94 5.56 1.01 18.56
CA THR A 94 6.12 2.30 18.99
C THR A 94 5.56 3.45 18.15
N VAL A 95 5.43 3.28 16.83
CA VAL A 95 4.81 4.25 15.94
C VAL A 95 3.35 4.49 16.31
N ALA A 96 2.61 3.45 16.68
CA ALA A 96 1.23 3.59 17.13
C ALA A 96 1.09 4.49 18.39
N LEU A 97 2.09 4.50 19.28
CA LEU A 97 2.09 5.40 20.45
C LEU A 97 2.23 6.88 20.07
N LEU A 98 2.84 7.19 18.93
CA LEU A 98 2.93 8.55 18.41
C LEU A 98 1.58 9.07 17.89
N ARG A 99 0.61 8.18 17.63
CA ARG A 99 -0.69 8.48 17.02
C ARG A 99 -0.58 9.38 15.78
N PRO A 100 0.23 8.98 14.78
CA PRO A 100 0.32 9.77 13.57
C PRO A 100 -1.00 9.75 12.79
N ASP A 101 -1.25 10.79 12.01
CA ASP A 101 -2.38 10.84 11.09
C ASP A 101 -2.25 9.78 9.98
N TYR A 102 -1.02 9.54 9.54
CA TYR A 102 -0.71 8.61 8.47
C TYR A 102 0.58 7.83 8.72
N VAL A 103 0.59 6.57 8.27
CA VAL A 103 1.79 5.74 8.20
C VAL A 103 1.99 5.27 6.76
N LEU A 104 3.12 5.63 6.16
CA LEU A 104 3.56 5.12 4.87
C LEU A 104 4.62 4.05 5.09
N ILE A 105 4.51 2.93 4.39
CA ILE A 105 5.42 1.78 4.60
C ILE A 105 5.93 1.29 3.25
N ASN A 106 7.16 1.62 2.91
CA ASN A 106 7.77 1.25 1.63
C ASN A 106 8.47 -0.11 1.69
N ASP A 107 8.19 -0.93 0.69
CA ASP A 107 8.82 -2.19 0.32
C ASP A 107 9.00 -3.16 1.48
N MET A 108 7.90 -3.38 2.19
CA MET A 108 7.86 -4.24 3.36
C MET A 108 7.53 -5.68 3.00
N SER A 109 8.16 -6.61 3.71
CA SER A 109 7.77 -8.02 3.74
C SER A 109 6.92 -8.26 4.98
N TRP A 110 5.63 -8.53 4.81
CA TRP A 110 4.68 -8.68 5.92
C TRP A 110 4.61 -10.11 6.46
N ASP A 111 4.63 -10.25 7.78
CA ASP A 111 4.24 -11.45 8.53
C ASP A 111 3.03 -11.19 9.45
N ALA A 112 2.51 -12.25 10.08
CA ALA A 112 1.35 -12.16 10.95
C ALA A 112 1.57 -11.27 12.19
N ASP A 113 2.76 -11.30 12.80
CA ASP A 113 3.06 -10.54 14.02
C ASP A 113 3.16 -9.05 13.72
N GLN A 114 3.75 -8.69 12.58
CA GLN A 114 3.78 -7.32 12.07
C GLN A 114 2.39 -6.79 11.72
N LEU A 115 1.57 -7.59 11.04
CA LEU A 115 0.20 -7.18 10.71
C LEU A 115 -0.65 -7.04 11.99
N GLN A 116 -0.48 -7.92 12.98
CA GLN A 116 -1.15 -7.77 14.27
C GLN A 116 -0.72 -6.48 14.96
N ALA A 117 0.58 -6.19 15.02
CA ALA A 117 1.11 -4.94 15.56
C ALA A 117 0.54 -3.70 14.84
N LEU A 118 0.47 -3.73 13.50
CA LEU A 118 -0.11 -2.66 12.68
C LEU A 118 -1.62 -2.44 12.98
N THR A 119 -2.33 -3.49 13.39
CA THR A 119 -3.78 -3.40 13.68
C THR A 119 -4.12 -3.05 15.12
N ALA A 120 -3.14 -2.95 16.02
CA ALA A 120 -3.35 -2.61 17.43
C ALA A 120 -3.93 -1.18 17.62
N GLU A 121 -3.62 -0.27 16.71
CA GLU A 121 -4.15 1.08 16.63
C GLU A 121 -4.71 1.29 15.21
N ARG A 122 -5.94 1.81 15.08
CA ARG A 122 -6.66 1.90 13.80
C ARG A 122 -6.99 3.32 13.33
N SER A 123 -6.68 4.35 14.11
CA SER A 123 -7.00 5.74 13.78
C SER A 123 -6.18 6.29 12.61
N ALA A 124 -4.95 5.81 12.43
CA ALA A 124 -4.10 6.22 11.32
C ALA A 124 -4.53 5.61 9.98
N GLY A 125 -4.49 6.42 8.93
CA GLY A 125 -4.51 5.93 7.55
C GLY A 125 -3.16 5.29 7.21
N VAL A 126 -3.18 4.16 6.50
CA VAL A 126 -1.94 3.41 6.20
C VAL A 126 -1.85 3.16 4.71
N VAL A 127 -0.68 3.40 4.11
CA VAL A 127 -0.38 2.95 2.75
C VAL A 127 0.91 2.16 2.78
N SER A 128 0.87 0.91 2.34
CA SER A 128 2.07 0.07 2.25
C SER A 128 2.28 -0.45 0.84
N THR A 129 3.54 -0.62 0.44
CA THR A 129 3.87 -1.41 -0.76
C THR A 129 4.32 -2.81 -0.39
N LEU A 130 3.96 -3.77 -1.23
CA LEU A 130 4.38 -5.17 -1.13
C LEU A 130 4.72 -5.71 -2.52
N VAL A 131 5.87 -6.37 -2.65
CA VAL A 131 6.29 -6.97 -3.92
C VAL A 131 5.55 -8.28 -4.14
N MET A 132 4.56 -8.28 -5.03
CA MET A 132 3.79 -9.47 -5.40
C MET A 132 3.62 -9.60 -6.90
N ARG A 133 3.53 -10.85 -7.37
CA ARG A 133 3.09 -11.14 -8.73
C ARG A 133 1.59 -10.94 -8.90
N SER A 134 0.82 -11.38 -7.92
CA SER A 134 -0.64 -11.29 -7.93
C SER A 134 -1.19 -10.83 -6.58
N PRO A 135 -2.28 -10.04 -6.55
CA PRO A 135 -2.89 -9.60 -5.30
C PRO A 135 -3.49 -10.75 -4.49
N GLU A 136 -3.98 -11.83 -5.13
CA GLU A 136 -4.50 -13.02 -4.44
C GLU A 136 -3.44 -13.81 -3.65
N ASP A 137 -2.15 -13.65 -3.99
CA ASP A 137 -1.06 -14.36 -3.32
C ASP A 137 -0.72 -13.79 -1.93
N VAL A 138 -1.27 -12.62 -1.57
CA VAL A 138 -0.95 -11.91 -0.31
C VAL A 138 -1.18 -12.78 0.92
N LEU A 139 -2.29 -13.53 0.99
CA LEU A 139 -2.60 -14.41 2.12
C LEU A 139 -1.55 -15.53 2.28
N SER A 140 -1.25 -16.22 1.17
CA SER A 140 -0.26 -17.30 1.12
C SER A 140 1.13 -16.79 1.48
N TYR A 141 1.47 -15.59 1.00
CA TYR A 141 2.73 -14.94 1.31
C TYR A 141 2.89 -14.66 2.81
N VAL A 142 1.89 -14.03 3.44
CA VAL A 142 1.92 -13.75 4.89
C VAL A 142 2.02 -15.05 5.69
N GLY A 143 1.30 -16.10 5.29
CA GLY A 143 1.42 -17.41 5.94
C GLY A 143 2.82 -18.02 5.81
N TRP A 144 3.45 -17.87 4.65
CA TRP A 144 4.81 -18.37 4.40
C TRP A 144 5.87 -17.58 5.17
N THR A 145 5.80 -16.25 5.18
CA THR A 145 6.73 -15.39 5.94
C THR A 145 6.63 -15.65 7.43
N THR A 146 5.41 -15.80 7.96
CA THR A 146 5.16 -16.12 9.37
C THR A 146 5.83 -17.43 9.78
N GLN A 147 5.63 -18.51 9.01
CA GLN A 147 6.28 -19.80 9.31
C GLN A 147 7.81 -19.69 9.25
N ARG A 148 8.35 -18.89 8.33
CA ARG A 148 9.79 -18.71 8.19
C ARG A 148 10.41 -17.97 9.36
N LEU A 149 9.71 -16.99 9.93
CA LEU A 149 10.23 -16.12 10.99
C LEU A 149 9.91 -16.64 12.41
N SER A 150 8.72 -17.21 12.60
CA SER A 150 8.22 -17.66 13.91
C SER A 150 8.31 -19.18 14.10
N GLY A 151 8.93 -19.91 13.16
CA GLY A 151 9.20 -21.34 13.26
C GLY A 151 7.93 -22.21 13.12
N ASP A 152 7.66 -23.05 14.13
CA ASP A 152 6.55 -24.03 14.10
C ASP A 152 5.15 -23.40 14.24
N LEU A 153 5.04 -22.07 14.32
CA LEU A 153 3.75 -21.38 14.35
C LEU A 153 3.02 -21.60 13.02
N ARG A 154 2.00 -22.47 13.07
CA ARG A 154 1.09 -22.73 11.95
C ARG A 154 -0.26 -22.07 12.22
N LEU A 155 -0.45 -20.91 11.62
CA LEU A 155 -1.76 -20.27 11.58
C LEU A 155 -2.66 -21.00 10.58
N SER A 156 -3.90 -21.22 10.96
CA SER A 156 -4.94 -21.68 10.05
C SER A 156 -5.20 -20.64 8.97
N SER A 157 -5.76 -21.07 7.83
CA SER A 157 -6.16 -20.15 6.77
C SER A 157 -7.20 -19.12 7.25
N ALA A 158 -8.06 -19.49 8.20
CA ALA A 158 -9.05 -18.59 8.78
C ALA A 158 -8.38 -17.47 9.61
N GLU A 159 -7.36 -17.81 10.42
CA GLU A 159 -6.60 -16.83 11.19
C GLU A 159 -5.83 -15.87 10.29
N LEU A 160 -5.16 -16.38 9.25
CA LEU A 160 -4.45 -15.53 8.28
C LEU A 160 -5.39 -14.56 7.57
N ARG A 161 -6.57 -15.03 7.14
CA ARG A 161 -7.60 -14.17 6.53
C ARG A 161 -8.07 -13.10 7.49
N ALA A 162 -8.32 -13.43 8.76
CA ALA A 162 -8.72 -12.46 9.76
C ALA A 162 -7.62 -11.40 10.01
N ILE A 163 -6.35 -11.80 10.06
CA ILE A 163 -5.22 -10.89 10.26
C ILE A 163 -5.07 -9.94 9.06
N VAL A 164 -5.04 -10.48 7.84
CA VAL A 164 -4.85 -9.70 6.61
C VAL A 164 -6.04 -8.78 6.32
N SER A 165 -7.27 -9.27 6.47
CA SER A 165 -8.48 -8.45 6.27
C SER A 165 -8.66 -7.35 7.30
N ARG A 166 -8.15 -7.55 8.52
CA ARG A 166 -8.04 -6.45 9.49
C ARG A 166 -6.99 -5.46 9.05
N ALA A 167 -5.83 -5.89 8.58
CA ALA A 167 -4.75 -4.94 8.25
C ALA A 167 -5.10 -3.98 7.11
N TRP A 168 -5.81 -4.44 6.09
CA TRP A 168 -6.00 -3.70 4.84
C TRP A 168 -7.49 -3.54 4.50
N ASP A 169 -7.86 -2.35 4.06
CA ASP A 169 -9.21 -2.05 3.53
C ASP A 169 -9.26 -2.25 2.01
N LEU A 170 -8.18 -1.87 1.33
CA LEU A 170 -8.08 -1.88 -0.12
C LEU A 170 -6.79 -2.55 -0.56
N ILE A 171 -6.86 -3.25 -1.69
CA ILE A 171 -5.69 -3.68 -2.44
C ILE A 171 -5.69 -2.97 -3.79
N VAL A 172 -4.54 -2.41 -4.12
CA VAL A 172 -4.25 -1.81 -5.43
C VAL A 172 -3.13 -2.63 -6.04
N HIS A 173 -3.27 -3.10 -7.28
CA HIS A 173 -2.23 -3.88 -7.96
C HIS A 173 -1.65 -3.11 -9.13
N CYS A 174 -0.33 -2.97 -9.18
CA CYS A 174 0.40 -2.34 -10.27
C CYS A 174 1.13 -3.40 -11.12
N ALA A 175 0.97 -3.33 -12.43
CA ALA A 175 1.64 -4.20 -13.38
C ALA A 175 2.15 -3.42 -14.59
N TRP A 176 2.94 -4.10 -15.42
CA TRP A 176 3.23 -3.63 -16.77
C TRP A 176 2.18 -4.19 -17.71
N VAL A 177 1.54 -3.33 -18.48
CA VAL A 177 0.54 -3.68 -19.49
C VAL A 177 1.01 -3.17 -20.84
N THR A 178 0.82 -3.98 -21.87
CA THR A 178 0.98 -3.53 -23.26
C THR A 178 -0.36 -2.96 -23.71
N ASP A 179 -0.38 -1.67 -24.02
CA ASP A 179 -1.59 -1.00 -24.51
C ASP A 179 -1.93 -1.37 -25.96
N GLN A 180 -3.02 -0.83 -26.48
CA GLN A 180 -3.46 -1.09 -27.86
C GLN A 180 -2.45 -0.59 -28.91
N ASP A 181 -1.63 0.41 -28.56
CA ASP A 181 -0.58 0.97 -29.41
C ASP A 181 0.73 0.14 -29.34
N GLY A 182 0.71 -0.98 -28.61
CA GLY A 182 1.88 -1.84 -28.42
C GLY A 182 2.91 -1.28 -27.44
N GLN A 183 2.61 -0.16 -26.77
CA GLN A 183 3.50 0.46 -25.80
C GLN A 183 3.34 -0.20 -24.44
N ARG A 184 4.47 -0.53 -23.83
CA ARG A 184 4.49 -1.13 -22.49
C ARG A 184 4.44 -0.01 -21.44
N ARG A 185 3.34 0.09 -20.72
CA ARG A 185 3.09 1.10 -19.68
C ARG A 185 2.94 0.48 -18.31
N ARG A 186 3.25 1.25 -17.28
CA ARG A 186 2.88 0.91 -15.89
C ARG A 186 1.41 1.25 -15.73
N GLN A 187 0.62 0.32 -15.22
CA GLN A 187 -0.78 0.53 -14.95
C GLN A 187 -1.16 -0.06 -13.60
N VAL A 188 -2.08 0.60 -12.92
CA VAL A 188 -2.94 -0.09 -11.96
C VAL A 188 -3.80 -1.05 -12.78
N THR A 189 -3.84 -2.32 -12.38
CA THR A 189 -4.60 -3.39 -13.07
C THR A 189 -5.64 -4.04 -12.18
N LEU A 190 -5.66 -3.70 -10.89
CA LEU A 190 -6.76 -4.02 -10.00
C LEU A 190 -6.85 -2.95 -8.90
N VAL A 191 -8.06 -2.52 -8.61
CA VAL A 191 -8.42 -1.94 -7.31
C VAL A 191 -9.54 -2.78 -6.75
N GLY A 192 -9.39 -3.25 -5.52
CA GLY A 192 -10.39 -4.10 -4.88
C GLY A 192 -10.49 -3.84 -3.39
N THR A 193 -11.69 -4.04 -2.87
CA THR A 193 -11.99 -3.97 -1.44
C THR A 193 -11.72 -5.32 -0.79
N MET A 194 -10.94 -5.28 0.29
CA MET A 194 -10.69 -6.43 1.15
C MET A 194 -11.93 -6.74 1.97
N GLN A 195 -12.41 -7.98 1.87
CA GLN A 195 -13.55 -8.46 2.64
C GLN A 195 -13.12 -9.08 3.96
N PRO A 196 -14.01 -9.18 4.97
CA PRO A 196 -13.71 -9.80 6.26
C PRO A 196 -13.23 -11.27 6.16
N ASP A 197 -13.60 -11.98 5.10
CA ASP A 197 -13.18 -13.36 4.84
C ASP A 197 -11.83 -13.47 4.11
N GLY A 198 -11.15 -12.33 3.90
CA GLY A 198 -9.88 -12.21 3.20
C GLY A 198 -9.98 -12.22 1.67
N SER A 199 -11.19 -12.31 1.10
CA SER A 199 -11.38 -12.20 -0.34
C SER A 199 -11.24 -10.75 -0.82
N ILE A 200 -10.88 -10.58 -2.09
CA ILE A 200 -10.73 -9.28 -2.73
C ILE A 200 -11.89 -9.14 -3.71
N VAL A 201 -12.72 -8.11 -3.53
CA VAL A 201 -13.80 -7.78 -4.46
C VAL A 201 -13.34 -6.61 -5.32
N PRO A 202 -13.06 -6.82 -6.63
CA PRO A 202 -12.66 -5.75 -7.53
C PRO A 202 -13.75 -4.67 -7.64
N TRP A 203 -13.36 -3.42 -7.81
CA TRP A 203 -14.29 -2.34 -8.11
C TRP A 203 -14.87 -2.54 -9.52
N GLU A 204 -16.18 -2.42 -9.69
CA GLU A 204 -16.88 -2.64 -10.97
C GLU A 204 -16.39 -1.69 -12.07
N SER A 205 -16.03 -0.44 -11.70
CA SER A 205 -15.45 0.55 -12.59
C SER A 205 -14.01 0.24 -13.03
N PHE A 206 -13.37 -0.78 -12.44
CA PHE A 206 -12.01 -1.21 -12.77
C PHE A 206 -11.98 -2.29 -13.88
N ALA A 207 -13.14 -2.73 -14.39
CA ALA A 207 -13.20 -3.75 -15.43
C ALA A 207 -12.55 -3.25 -16.74
N THR A 208 -11.23 -3.44 -16.85
CA THR A 208 -10.34 -3.46 -18.02
C THR A 208 -10.96 -3.03 -19.36
N ALA A 209 -11.50 -1.83 -19.42
CA ALA A 209 -11.55 -1.11 -20.67
C ALA A 209 -10.13 -0.54 -20.82
N PRO A 210 -9.34 -1.00 -21.80
CA PRO A 210 -8.09 -0.32 -22.12
C PRO A 210 -8.42 1.16 -22.27
N VAL A 211 -7.77 1.99 -21.45
CA VAL A 211 -7.89 3.44 -21.56
C VAL A 211 -7.48 3.81 -22.98
N GLY A 212 -8.45 4.16 -23.81
CA GLY A 212 -8.27 4.56 -25.21
C GLY A 212 -7.32 5.74 -25.35
#